data_AF-A0A4V2HTJ9-F1
#
_entry.id   AF-A0A4V2HTJ9-F1
#
_cell.length_a   1.000
_cell.length_b   1.000
_cell.length_c   1.000
_cell.angle_alpha   90.00
_cell.angle_beta   90.00
_cell.angle_gamma   90.00
#
_symmetry.space_group_name_H-M   'P 1'
#
loop_
_entity.id
_entity.type
_entity.pdbx_description
1 polymer ?
#
loop_
_entity_poly.entity_id
_entity_poly.type
_entity_poly.pdbx_seq_one_letter_code
_entity_poly.pdbx_strand_id
1 'polypeptide(L)' 'MPDLLLELFSEEIPARMQAKAADDLRRMVTDKLVAEGLVYEGARAFATPRRLALTV' A
#
# COMPACT_ATOMS: atom_id res chain seq x y z
N MET A 1 -18.42 0.90 0.02
CA MET A 1 -17.65 -0.37 0.11
C MET A 1 -17.04 -0.49 1.51
N PRO A 2 -16.61 -1.67 1.96
CA PRO A 2 -15.76 -1.76 3.15
C PRO A 2 -14.39 -1.13 2.84
N ASP A 3 -13.94 -0.21 3.70
CA ASP A 3 -12.62 0.42 3.56
C ASP A 3 -11.54 -0.49 4.15
N LEU A 4 -10.53 -0.84 3.36
CA LEU A 4 -9.35 -1.57 3.83
C LEU A 4 -8.26 -0.57 4.21
N LEU A 5 -7.83 -0.61 5.48
CA LEU A 5 -6.58 0.04 5.92
C LEU A 5 -5.53 -1.04 6.21
N LEU A 6 -4.45 -1.03 5.42
CA LEU A 6 -3.26 -1.84 5.65
C LEU A 6 -2.11 -0.95 6.10
N GLU A 7 -1.48 -1.30 7.22
CA GLU A 7 -0.34 -0.56 7.77
C GLU A 7 0.80 -1.51 8.14
N LEU A 8 2.00 -1.20 7.67
CA LEU A 8 3.22 -1.98 7.89
C LEU A 8 4.28 -1.09 8.54
N PHE A 9 5.02 -1.63 9.50
CA PHE A 9 6.27 -1.02 9.96
C PHE A 9 7.34 -1.13 8.85
N SER A 10 8.17 -0.10 8.71
CA SER A 10 9.15 0.01 7.62
C SER A 10 10.52 0.54 8.07
N GLU A 11 10.93 0.24 9.30
CA GLU A 11 12.16 0.74 9.92
C GLU A 11 13.43 0.25 9.20
N GLU A 12 13.33 -0.89 8.53
CA GLU A 12 14.40 -1.52 7.75
C GLU A 12 14.52 -0.93 6.34
N ILE A 13 13.54 -0.15 5.87
CA ILE A 13 13.55 0.45 4.54
C ILE A 13 14.32 1.77 4.56
N PRO A 14 15.37 1.94 3.74
CA PRO A 14 16.08 3.21 3.64
C PRO A 14 15.13 4.36 3.28
N ALA A 15 15.31 5.55 3.88
CA ALA A 15 14.41 6.69 3.69
C ALA A 15 14.12 7.01 2.21
N ARG A 16 15.14 6.96 1.34
CA ARG A 16 15.01 7.20 -0.10
C ARG A 16 14.16 6.16 -0.86
N MET A 17 13.94 5.00 -0.26
CA MET A 17 13.16 3.89 -0.84
C MET A 17 11.72 3.84 -0.31
N GLN A 18 11.39 4.58 0.75
CA GLN A 18 10.07 4.54 1.39
C GLN A 18 8.93 4.89 0.42
N ALA A 19 9.08 5.97 -0.37
CA ALA A 19 8.07 6.37 -1.35
C ALA A 19 7.84 5.28 -2.41
N LYS A 20 8.94 4.72 -2.95
CA LYS A 20 8.86 3.61 -3.92
C LYS A 20 8.23 2.36 -3.28
N ALA A 21 8.56 2.05 -2.03
CA ALA A 21 8.00 0.90 -1.33
C ALA A 21 6.48 1.04 -1.12
N ALA A 22 5.99 2.25 -0.81
CA ALA A 22 4.55 2.53 -0.75
C ALA A 22 3.86 2.31 -2.11
N ASP A 23 4.47 2.78 -3.20
CA ASP A 23 3.94 2.59 -4.55
C ASP A 23 3.95 1.12 -4.97
N ASP A 24 5.03 0.38 -4.69
CA ASP A 24 5.13 -1.05 -4.97
C ASP A 24 4.11 -1.84 -4.12
N LEU A 25 3.90 -1.48 -2.85
CA LEU A 25 2.85 -2.05 -2.00
C LEU A 25 1.46 -1.84 -2.61
N ARG A 26 1.14 -0.61 -3.03
CA ARG A 26 -0.13 -0.30 -3.70
C ARG A 26 -0.32 -1.20 -4.91
N ARG A 27 0.67 -1.24 -5.81
CA ARG A 27 0.60 -2.05 -7.04
C ARG A 27 0.35 -3.52 -6.71
N MET A 28 1.14 -4.12 -5.84
CA MET A 28 1.01 -5.55 -5.49
C MET A 28 -0.37 -5.88 -4.91
N VAL A 29 -0.90 -5.02 -4.03
CA VAL A 29 -2.23 -5.24 -3.44
C VAL A 29 -3.32 -5.06 -4.47
N THR A 30 -3.32 -3.96 -5.24
CA THR A 30 -4.37 -3.73 -6.25
C THR A 30 -4.38 -4.78 -7.35
N ASP A 31 -3.19 -5.21 -7.81
CA ASP A 31 -3.06 -6.26 -8.82
C ASP A 31 -3.67 -7.57 -8.29
N LYS A 32 -3.44 -7.89 -7.01
CA LYS A 32 -3.99 -9.09 -6.38
C LYS A 32 -5.50 -8.99 -6.18
N LEU A 33 -6.02 -7.84 -5.78
CA LEU A 33 -7.47 -7.62 -5.67
C LEU A 33 -8.17 -7.86 -7.00
N VAL A 34 -7.64 -7.28 -8.09
CA VAL A 34 -8.17 -7.50 -9.44
C VAL A 34 -8.09 -8.97 -9.85
N ALA A 35 -6.96 -9.64 -9.59
CA ALA A 35 -6.78 -11.04 -9.93
C ALA A 35 -7.77 -11.98 -9.22
N GLU A 36 -8.23 -11.62 -8.01
CA GLU A 36 -9.23 -12.35 -7.24
C GLU A 36 -10.67 -11.86 -7.49
N GLY A 37 -10.88 -10.94 -8.44
CA GLY A 37 -12.21 -10.41 -8.80
C GLY A 37 -12.80 -9.43 -7.78
N LEU A 38 -11.99 -8.86 -6.90
CA LEU A 38 -12.41 -7.87 -5.90
C LEU A 38 -12.35 -6.46 -6.49
N VAL A 39 -13.51 -5.80 -6.53
CA VAL A 39 -13.65 -4.42 -7.04
C VAL A 39 -13.38 -3.42 -5.92
N TYR A 40 -12.64 -2.36 -6.22
CA TYR A 40 -12.37 -1.24 -5.33
C TYR A 40 -12.57 0.10 -6.06
N GLU A 41 -12.90 1.15 -5.32
CA GLU A 41 -13.18 2.48 -5.89
C GLU A 41 -11.92 3.34 -6.07
N GLY A 42 -10.89 3.12 -5.23
CA GLY A 42 -9.61 3.79 -5.37
C GLY A 42 -8.57 3.23 -4.40
N ALA A 43 -7.29 3.49 -4.66
CA ALA A 43 -6.21 3.07 -3.78
C ALA A 43 -5.21 4.21 -3.57
N ARG A 44 -4.83 4.47 -2.31
CA ARG A 44 -3.85 5.51 -1.96
C ARG A 44 -2.81 4.97 -0.99
N ALA A 45 -1.55 5.20 -1.33
CA ALA A 45 -0.41 4.80 -0.52
C ALA A 45 0.21 6.01 0.18
N PHE A 46 0.75 5.77 1.37
CA PHE A 46 1.43 6.75 2.18
C PHE A 46 2.72 6.17 2.72
N ALA A 47 3.75 7.01 2.80
CA ALA A 47 5.04 6.65 3.35
C ALA A 47 5.44 7.64 4.44
N THR A 48 5.93 7.10 5.55
CA THR A 48 6.62 7.83 6.61
C THR A 48 7.94 7.12 6.89
N PRO A 49 8.86 7.70 7.69
CA PRO A 49 10.15 7.06 7.97
C PRO A 49 10.08 5.67 8.63
N ARG A 50 8.93 5.29 9.22
CA ARG A 50 8.77 4.02 9.96
C ARG A 50 7.50 3.25 9.59
N ARG A 51 6.67 3.79 8.69
CA ARG A 51 5.38 3.19 8.33
C ARG A 51 5.10 3.34 6.85
N LEU A 52 4.57 2.29 6.25
CA LEU A 52 3.86 2.33 4.97
C LEU A 52 2.37 2.09 5.26
N ALA A 53 1.50 2.90 4.68
CA ALA A 53 0.07 2.71 4.80
C ALA A 53 -0.59 2.68 3.41
N LEU A 54 -1.64 1.88 3.28
CA LEU A 54 -2.45 1.74 2.07
C LEU A 54 -3.92 1.75 2.45
N THR A 55 -4.69 2.61 1.79
CA THR A 55 -6.16 2.63 1.83
C THR A 55 -6.71 2.14 0.50
N VAL A 56 -7.66 1.20 0.51
CA VAL A 56 -8.34 0.65 -0.69
C VAL A 56 -9.84 0.54 -0.47
#